data_AF-A0A2V6WZ43-F1
#
_entry.id   AF-A0A2V6WZ43-F1
#
_cell.length_a   1.000
_cell.length_b   1.000
_cell.length_c   1.000
_cell.angle_alpha   90.00
_cell.angle_beta   90.00
_cell.angle_gamma   90.00
#
_symmetry.space_group_name_H-M   'P 1'
#
loop_
_entity.id
_entity.type
_entity.pdbx_description
1 polymer ?
#
loop_
_entity_poly.entity_id
_entity_poly.type
_entity_poly.pdbx_seq_one_letter_code
_entity_poly.pdbx_strand_id
1 'polypeptide(L)'
;MYSLWVDKMLKSRQEARTLREMLSFTKKKEEDPLLEYLLGFRDRMGQARALLTDASKTAFFFIALPEALPIAVITRFIGWFQEFGIPVGGVIVNMVMDPQALGGQVPEFVLNRLRMQEEHLGTIREKFGARLTGSAAGRRGDRSRPNVQELTPCLPRSGAFTRPPESRRDPRMVKVPSSP
;
A
#
# COMPACT_ATOMS: atom_id res chain seq x y z
N MET A 1 13.91 -6.78 -5.13
CA MET A 1 14.96 -6.26 -6.05
C MET A 1 16.09 -5.57 -5.28
N TYR A 2 15.81 -4.53 -4.48
CA TYR A 2 16.85 -3.81 -3.72
C TYR A 2 17.64 -4.66 -2.71
N SER A 3 16.97 -5.57 -1.96
CA SER A 3 17.68 -6.51 -1.05
C SER A 3 18.74 -7.33 -1.79
N LEU A 4 18.38 -7.97 -2.91
CA LEU A 4 19.30 -8.82 -3.67
C LEU A 4 20.55 -8.06 -4.17
N TRP A 5 20.38 -6.81 -4.59
CA TRP A 5 21.50 -5.98 -5.01
C TRP A 5 22.39 -5.58 -3.83
N VAL A 6 21.81 -5.18 -2.71
CA VAL A 6 22.55 -4.86 -1.48
C VAL A 6 23.30 -6.08 -0.95
N ASP A 7 22.67 -7.25 -0.97
CA ASP A 7 23.29 -8.52 -0.55
C ASP A 7 24.49 -8.86 -1.45
N LYS A 8 24.39 -8.61 -2.76
CA LYS A 8 25.49 -8.79 -3.71
C LYS A 8 26.63 -7.80 -3.47
N MET A 9 26.33 -6.54 -3.19
CA MET A 9 27.34 -5.52 -2.85
C MET A 9 28.05 -5.83 -1.54
N LEU A 10 27.31 -6.28 -0.52
CA LEU A 10 27.86 -6.74 0.75
C LEU A 10 28.82 -7.92 0.55
N LYS A 11 28.40 -8.93 -0.21
CA LYS A 11 29.24 -10.10 -0.51
C LYS A 11 30.51 -9.70 -1.27
N SER A 12 30.39 -8.88 -2.32
CA SER A 12 31.53 -8.39 -3.09
C SER A 12 32.52 -7.60 -2.22
N ARG A 13 32.03 -6.78 -1.30
CA ARG A 13 32.87 -6.02 -0.37
C ARG A 13 33.58 -6.92 0.65
N GLN A 14 32.88 -7.92 1.16
CA GLN A 14 33.47 -8.88 2.09
C GLN A 14 34.61 -9.68 1.43
N GLU A 15 34.43 -10.11 0.19
CA GLU A 15 35.45 -10.82 -0.60
C GLU A 15 36.67 -9.94 -0.91
N ALA A 16 36.45 -8.67 -1.27
CA ALA A 16 37.53 -7.72 -1.51
C ALA A 16 38.35 -7.47 -0.23
N ARG A 17 37.68 -7.41 0.93
CA ARG A 17 38.32 -7.23 2.23
C ARG A 17 39.16 -8.44 2.62
N THR A 18 38.63 -9.67 2.50
CA THR A 18 39.41 -10.88 2.82
C THR A 18 40.62 -11.05 1.91
N LEU A 19 40.48 -10.73 0.62
CA LEU A 19 41.58 -10.75 -0.34
C LEU A 19 42.67 -9.74 0.03
N ARG A 20 42.27 -8.50 0.40
CA ARG A 20 43.21 -7.47 0.88
C ARG A 20 43.94 -7.91 2.15
N GLU A 21 43.22 -8.50 3.12
CA GLU A 21 43.81 -9.03 4.35
C GLU A 21 44.87 -10.12 4.06
N MET A 22 44.59 -11.04 3.13
CA MET A 22 45.53 -12.09 2.70
C MET A 22 46.77 -11.55 1.99
N LEU A 23 46.63 -10.48 1.19
CA LEU A 23 47.73 -9.89 0.42
C LEU A 23 48.52 -8.82 1.21
N SER A 24 48.01 -8.36 2.35
CA SER A 24 48.65 -7.31 3.15
C SER A 24 49.78 -7.87 4.03
N PHE A 25 50.99 -7.35 3.87
CA PHE A 25 52.13 -7.66 4.74
C PHE A 25 52.00 -7.00 6.13
N THR A 26 51.25 -5.91 6.22
CA THR A 26 50.98 -5.16 7.46
C THR A 26 49.59 -5.51 7.97
N LYS A 27 49.48 -6.16 9.15
CA LYS A 27 48.19 -6.56 9.77
C LYS A 27 47.35 -5.40 10.32
N LYS A 28 47.39 -4.21 9.71
CA LYS A 28 46.55 -3.08 10.12
C LYS A 28 45.12 -3.31 9.61
N LYS A 29 44.19 -3.55 10.54
CA LYS A 29 42.75 -3.52 10.26
C LYS A 29 42.31 -2.06 10.17
N GLU A 30 41.94 -1.64 8.96
CA GLU A 30 41.23 -0.40 8.73
C GLU A 30 39.72 -0.68 8.76
N GLU A 31 38.96 0.19 9.41
CA GLU A 31 37.51 0.15 9.33
C GLU A 31 37.08 0.52 7.91
N ASP A 32 36.04 -0.16 7.38
CA ASP A 32 35.47 0.10 6.06
C ASP A 32 34.10 0.80 6.25
N PRO A 33 34.05 2.15 6.17
CA PRO A 33 32.82 2.91 6.39
C PRO A 33 31.71 2.56 5.40
N LEU A 34 32.06 2.08 4.20
CA LEU A 34 31.08 1.68 3.20
C LEU A 34 30.44 0.34 3.56
N LEU A 35 31.22 -0.60 4.08
CA LEU A 35 30.68 -1.88 4.58
C LEU A 35 29.71 -1.63 5.74
N GLU A 36 30.07 -0.75 6.68
CA GLU A 36 29.20 -0.36 7.79
C GLU A 36 27.89 0.28 7.28
N TYR A 37 27.99 1.21 6.33
CA TYR A 37 26.82 1.83 5.72
C TYR A 37 25.90 0.80 5.05
N LEU A 38 26.46 -0.15 4.28
CA LEU A 38 25.68 -1.16 3.58
C LEU A 38 24.94 -2.11 4.55
N LEU A 39 25.59 -2.46 5.67
CA LEU A 39 24.97 -3.25 6.74
C LEU A 39 23.81 -2.47 7.38
N GLY A 40 24.04 -1.21 7.78
CA GLY A 40 23.01 -0.36 8.35
C GLY A 40 21.84 -0.10 7.37
N PHE A 41 22.13 0.03 6.08
CA PHE A 41 21.09 0.18 5.06
C PHE A 41 20.23 -1.08 4.91
N ARG A 42 20.84 -2.27 4.91
CA ARG A 42 20.11 -3.55 4.90
C ARG A 42 19.19 -3.67 6.10
N ASP A 43 19.68 -3.32 7.28
CA ASP A 43 18.92 -3.42 8.53
C ASP A 43 17.71 -2.47 8.53
N ARG A 44 17.89 -1.22 8.07
CA ARG A 44 16.77 -0.27 7.88
C ARG A 44 15.72 -0.78 6.90
N MET A 45 16.14 -1.41 5.79
CA MET A 45 15.19 -2.03 4.85
C MET A 45 14.40 -3.17 5.50
N GLY A 46 15.05 -3.99 6.32
CA GLY A 46 14.39 -5.06 7.10
C GLY A 46 13.35 -4.51 8.07
N GLN A 47 13.70 -3.46 8.81
CA GLN A 47 12.78 -2.79 9.75
C GLN A 47 11.58 -2.17 9.01
N ALA A 48 11.82 -1.49 7.89
CA ALA A 48 10.75 -0.92 7.07
C ALA A 48 9.79 -2.01 6.58
N ARG A 49 10.32 -3.15 6.10
CA ARG A 49 9.50 -4.30 5.70
C ARG A 49 8.65 -4.80 6.85
N ALA A 50 9.25 -5.00 8.03
CA ALA A 50 8.53 -5.48 9.21
C ALA A 50 7.35 -4.57 9.57
N LEU A 51 7.55 -3.25 9.56
CA LEU A 51 6.49 -2.27 9.80
C LEU A 51 5.40 -2.32 8.75
N LEU A 52 5.77 -2.36 7.46
CA LEU A 52 4.81 -2.36 6.34
C LEU A 52 3.98 -3.65 6.25
N THR A 53 4.45 -4.76 6.85
CA THR A 53 3.69 -6.02 6.91
C THR A 53 2.94 -6.21 8.22
N ASP A 54 3.10 -5.31 9.20
CA ASP A 54 2.44 -5.39 10.51
C ASP A 54 1.03 -4.80 10.45
N ALA A 55 0.03 -5.68 10.38
CA ALA A 55 -1.40 -5.33 10.34
C ALA A 55 -1.91 -4.61 11.60
N SER A 56 -1.18 -4.66 12.72
CA SER A 56 -1.54 -3.92 13.93
C SER A 56 -1.10 -2.45 13.88
N LYS A 57 -0.16 -2.11 12.99
CA LYS A 57 0.47 -0.79 12.91
C LYS A 57 0.22 -0.08 11.59
N THR A 58 0.07 -0.82 10.49
CA THR A 58 -0.04 -0.26 9.15
C THR A 58 -1.23 -0.83 8.39
N ALA A 59 -1.80 -0.01 7.51
CA ALA A 59 -2.84 -0.40 6.59
C ALA A 59 -2.74 0.44 5.32
N PHE A 60 -2.85 -0.20 4.16
CA PHE A 60 -2.85 0.48 2.86
C PHE A 60 -4.27 0.71 2.34
N PHE A 61 -4.52 1.91 1.84
CA PHE A 61 -5.78 2.31 1.23
C PHE A 61 -5.58 2.59 -0.25
N PHE A 62 -6.43 2.00 -1.08
CA PHE A 62 -6.47 2.30 -2.50
C PHE A 62 -7.54 3.35 -2.77
N ILE A 63 -7.21 4.34 -3.59
CA ILE A 63 -8.18 5.34 -4.06
C ILE A 63 -8.42 5.05 -5.54
N ALA A 64 -9.69 4.88 -5.91
CA ALA A 64 -10.08 4.65 -7.29
C ALA A 64 -11.18 5.62 -7.72
N LEU A 65 -11.26 5.85 -9.02
CA LEU A 65 -12.41 6.48 -9.66
C LEU A 65 -13.36 5.37 -10.15
N PRO A 66 -14.67 5.63 -10.23
CA PRO A 66 -15.65 4.70 -10.77
C PRO A 66 -15.54 4.65 -12.30
N GLU A 67 -14.44 4.08 -12.78
CA GLU A 67 -14.08 3.92 -14.19
C GLU A 67 -13.43 2.54 -14.38
N ALA A 68 -13.65 1.89 -15.52
CA ALA A 68 -13.18 0.53 -15.77
C ALA A 68 -11.66 0.33 -15.57
N LEU A 69 -10.84 1.26 -16.07
CA LEU A 69 -9.38 1.14 -16.04
C LEU A 69 -8.81 1.26 -14.60
N PRO A 70 -9.11 2.31 -13.82
CA PRO A 70 -8.72 2.39 -12.42
C PRO A 70 -9.13 1.16 -11.61
N ILE A 71 -10.37 0.67 -11.78
CA ILE A 71 -10.87 -0.54 -11.10
C ILE A 71 -10.00 -1.76 -11.44
N ALA A 72 -9.69 -1.98 -12.71
CA ALA A 72 -8.86 -3.10 -13.15
C ALA A 72 -7.43 -3.00 -12.57
N VAL A 73 -6.84 -1.80 -12.58
CA VAL A 73 -5.50 -1.55 -12.04
C VAL A 73 -5.47 -1.86 -10.53
N ILE A 74 -6.37 -1.30 -9.73
CA ILE A 74 -6.35 -1.55 -8.29
C ILE A 74 -6.64 -3.02 -7.95
N THR A 75 -7.49 -3.69 -8.74
CA THR A 75 -7.79 -5.13 -8.56
C THR A 75 -6.50 -5.96 -8.66
N ARG A 76 -5.68 -5.70 -9.67
CA ARG A 76 -4.40 -6.39 -9.88
C ARG A 76 -3.42 -6.10 -8.75
N PHE A 77 -3.32 -4.84 -8.33
CA PHE A 77 -2.37 -4.43 -7.29
C PHE A 77 -2.73 -4.99 -5.92
N ILE A 78 -4.01 -5.05 -5.58
CA ILE A 78 -4.47 -5.66 -4.33
C ILE A 78 -4.05 -7.15 -4.24
N GLY A 79 -4.01 -7.87 -5.36
CA GLY A 79 -3.45 -9.22 -5.42
C GLY A 79 -1.98 -9.26 -5.04
N TRP A 80 -1.15 -8.40 -5.65
CA TRP A 80 0.27 -8.29 -5.32
C TRP A 80 0.52 -7.90 -3.85
N PHE A 81 -0.25 -6.97 -3.30
CA PHE A 81 -0.11 -6.57 -1.89
C PHE A 81 -0.38 -7.73 -0.92
N GLN A 82 -1.35 -8.60 -1.25
CA GLN A 82 -1.58 -9.82 -0.47
C GLN A 82 -0.42 -10.80 -0.58
N GLU A 83 0.17 -10.98 -1.77
CA GLU A 83 1.36 -11.82 -1.97
C GLU A 83 2.57 -11.30 -1.18
N PHE A 84 2.72 -9.98 -1.05
CA PHE A 84 3.78 -9.36 -0.25
C PHE A 84 3.49 -9.33 1.26
N GLY A 85 2.31 -9.78 1.70
CA GLY A 85 1.89 -9.77 3.11
C GLY A 85 1.61 -8.37 3.66
N ILE A 86 1.26 -7.41 2.78
CA ILE A 86 0.96 -6.04 3.18
C ILE A 86 -0.55 -5.93 3.49
N PRO A 87 -0.93 -5.47 4.70
CA PRO A 87 -2.32 -5.33 5.09
C PRO A 87 -3.03 -4.24 4.26
N VAL A 88 -4.07 -4.62 3.54
CA VAL A 88 -4.94 -3.69 2.82
C VAL A 88 -6.14 -3.34 3.70
N GLY A 89 -6.23 -2.08 4.13
CA GLY A 89 -7.30 -1.57 4.98
C GLY A 89 -8.58 -1.28 4.22
N GLY A 90 -8.49 -1.00 2.92
CA GLY A 90 -9.67 -0.92 2.07
C GLY A 90 -9.52 -0.08 0.81
N VAL A 91 -10.65 0.15 0.14
CA VAL A 91 -10.75 0.93 -1.10
C VAL A 91 -11.69 2.11 -0.88
N ILE A 92 -11.28 3.29 -1.33
CA ILE A 92 -12.04 4.53 -1.30
C ILE A 92 -12.36 4.93 -2.73
N VAL A 93 -13.63 5.17 -3.02
CA VAL A 93 -14.06 5.62 -4.35
C VAL A 93 -14.22 7.13 -4.36
N ASN A 94 -13.42 7.82 -5.15
CA ASN A 94 -13.50 9.27 -5.28
C ASN A 94 -14.36 9.69 -6.47
N MET A 95 -14.80 10.95 -6.49
CA MET A 95 -15.54 11.58 -7.59
C MET A 95 -16.85 10.88 -7.95
N VAL A 96 -17.54 10.34 -6.95
CA VAL A 96 -18.90 9.82 -7.14
C VAL A 96 -19.84 11.02 -7.36
N MET A 97 -20.63 10.99 -8.43
CA MET A 97 -21.62 12.02 -8.68
C MET A 97 -22.85 11.73 -7.83
N ASP A 98 -23.35 12.76 -7.15
CA ASP A 98 -24.59 12.66 -6.38
C ASP A 98 -25.79 12.99 -7.30
N PRO A 99 -26.69 12.03 -7.57
CA PRO A 99 -27.90 12.29 -8.36
C PRO A 99 -28.79 13.36 -7.73
N GLN A 100 -28.81 13.49 -6.39
CA GLN A 100 -29.63 14.46 -5.67
C GLN A 100 -29.11 15.89 -5.80
N ALA A 101 -27.82 16.04 -6.13
CA ALA A 101 -27.20 17.34 -6.37
C ALA A 101 -27.48 17.89 -7.79
N LEU A 102 -28.15 17.11 -8.64
CA LEU A 102 -28.53 17.54 -9.98
C LEU A 102 -29.89 18.26 -9.94
N GLY A 103 -29.95 19.47 -10.47
CA GLY A 103 -31.19 20.25 -10.58
C GLY A 103 -32.21 19.64 -11.57
N GLY A 104 -33.35 20.30 -11.74
CA GLY A 104 -34.51 19.72 -12.44
C GLY A 104 -34.37 19.47 -13.96
N GLN A 105 -33.48 20.17 -14.67
CA GLN A 105 -33.19 19.90 -16.09
C GLN A 105 -31.76 19.42 -16.26
N VAL A 106 -31.58 18.09 -16.25
CA VAL A 106 -30.29 17.45 -16.45
C VAL A 106 -30.14 17.04 -17.92
N PRO A 107 -29.08 17.47 -18.61
CA PRO A 107 -28.82 17.02 -19.98
C PRO A 107 -28.64 15.49 -20.07
N GLU A 108 -29.09 14.90 -21.18
CA GLU A 108 -29.05 13.45 -21.40
C GLU A 108 -27.65 12.83 -21.25
N PHE A 109 -26.60 13.52 -21.71
CA PHE A 109 -25.22 13.04 -21.58
C PHE A 109 -24.77 12.88 -20.12
N VAL A 110 -25.31 13.69 -19.19
CA VAL A 110 -25.01 13.58 -17.75
C VAL A 110 -25.71 12.35 -17.16
N LEU A 111 -26.97 12.10 -17.56
CA LEU A 111 -27.70 10.89 -17.18
C LEU A 111 -26.98 9.63 -17.67
N ASN A 112 -26.47 9.64 -18.91
CA ASN A 112 -25.70 8.52 -19.44
C ASN A 112 -24.41 8.28 -18.62
N ARG A 113 -23.71 9.36 -18.25
CA ARG A 113 -22.51 9.26 -17.39
C ARG A 113 -22.83 8.71 -16.00
N LEU A 114 -23.95 9.11 -15.41
CA LEU A 114 -24.42 8.55 -14.13
C LEU A 114 -24.67 7.05 -14.22
N ARG A 115 -25.36 6.60 -15.28
CA ARG A 115 -25.63 5.17 -15.50
C ARG A 115 -24.34 4.36 -15.62
N MET A 116 -23.37 4.83 -16.41
CA MET A 116 -22.04 4.19 -16.51
C MET A 116 -21.32 4.17 -15.16
N GLN A 117 -21.41 5.26 -14.39
CA GLN A 117 -20.79 5.35 -13.08
C GLN A 117 -21.43 4.36 -12.10
N GLU A 118 -22.75 4.19 -12.13
CA GLU A 118 -23.49 3.25 -11.30
C GLU A 118 -23.12 1.79 -11.60
N GLU A 119 -22.96 1.44 -12.89
CA GLU A 119 -22.45 0.12 -13.30
C GLU A 119 -21.06 -0.17 -12.73
N HIS A 120 -20.15 0.80 -12.82
CA HIS A 120 -18.80 0.69 -12.26
C HIS A 120 -18.81 0.63 -10.73
N LEU A 121 -19.69 1.37 -10.06
CA LEU A 121 -19.89 1.25 -8.60
C LEU A 121 -20.42 -0.14 -8.23
N GLY A 122 -21.28 -0.74 -9.05
CA GLY A 122 -21.70 -2.14 -8.92
C GLY A 122 -20.52 -3.09 -8.99
N THR A 123 -19.66 -2.93 -10.00
CA THR A 123 -18.44 -3.74 -10.16
C THR A 123 -17.49 -3.59 -8.96
N ILE A 124 -17.32 -2.37 -8.45
CA ILE A 124 -16.51 -2.10 -7.26
C ILE A 124 -17.11 -2.81 -6.04
N ARG A 125 -18.43 -2.75 -5.86
CA ARG A 125 -19.13 -3.38 -4.74
C ARG A 125 -19.03 -4.91 -4.80
N GLU A 126 -19.09 -5.49 -5.99
CA GLU A 126 -18.89 -6.93 -6.20
C GLU A 126 -17.44 -7.35 -5.86
N LYS A 127 -16.44 -6.65 -6.40
CA LYS A 127 -15.02 -7.00 -6.24
C LYS A 127 -14.47 -6.69 -4.84
N PHE A 128 -14.96 -5.62 -4.22
CA PHE A 128 -14.37 -5.04 -3.02
C PHE A 128 -15.36 -4.85 -1.87
N GLY A 129 -16.59 -5.36 -1.94
CA GLY A 129 -17.66 -5.04 -0.99
C GLY A 129 -17.30 -5.15 0.50
N ALA A 130 -16.56 -6.20 0.90
CA ALA A 130 -16.10 -6.37 2.29
C ALA A 130 -14.95 -5.42 2.69
N ARG A 131 -14.31 -4.76 1.72
CA ARG A 131 -13.15 -3.86 1.87
C ARG A 131 -13.46 -2.43 1.44
N LEU A 132 -14.67 -2.14 0.99
CA LEU A 132 -15.08 -0.82 0.53
C LEU A 132 -15.30 0.06 1.76
N THR A 133 -14.48 1.10 1.91
CA THR A 133 -14.45 1.87 3.15
C THR A 133 -15.22 3.18 3.07
N GLY A 134 -15.43 3.72 1.86
CA GLY A 134 -16.19 4.95 1.67
C GLY A 134 -16.20 5.45 0.24
N SER A 135 -17.08 6.41 -0.04
CA SER A 135 -17.14 7.14 -1.31
C SER A 135 -17.17 8.64 -1.07
N ALA A 136 -16.37 9.40 -1.81
CA ALA A 136 -16.34 10.85 -1.76
C ALA A 136 -17.03 11.45 -3.01
N ALA A 137 -17.91 12.43 -2.78
CA ALA A 137 -18.63 13.11 -3.84
C ALA A 137 -17.70 14.01 -4.68
N GLY A 138 -17.86 13.99 -6.00
CA GLY A 138 -17.11 14.85 -6.91
C GLY A 138 -17.57 16.29 -6.83
N ARG A 139 -16.68 17.21 -6.44
CA ARG A 139 -17.01 18.65 -6.36
C ARG A 139 -16.66 19.40 -7.64
N ARG A 140 -17.54 20.32 -8.03
CA ARG A 140 -17.31 21.33 -9.07
C ARG A 140 -16.89 22.63 -8.37
N GLY A 141 -15.59 22.93 -8.32
CA GLY A 141 -15.13 24.21 -7.76
C GLY A 141 -13.67 24.25 -7.32
N ASP A 142 -12.97 25.27 -7.80
CA ASP A 142 -11.66 25.83 -7.42
C ASP A 142 -10.57 24.90 -6.80
N ARG A 143 -9.50 24.67 -7.59
CA ARG A 143 -8.27 23.95 -7.15
C ARG A 143 -7.43 24.74 -6.14
N SER A 144 -7.73 26.01 -5.89
CA SER A 144 -6.85 26.92 -5.15
C SER A 144 -6.82 26.66 -3.64
N ARG A 145 -7.83 26.00 -3.05
CA ARG A 145 -7.84 25.57 -1.64
C ARG A 145 -8.65 24.29 -1.44
N PRO A 146 -8.03 23.09 -1.45
CA PRO A 146 -8.74 21.88 -1.06
C PRO A 146 -9.05 21.95 0.44
N ASN A 147 -10.32 22.15 0.82
CA ASN A 147 -10.73 22.09 2.23
C ASN A 147 -10.73 20.63 2.69
N VAL A 148 -9.61 20.19 3.29
CA VAL A 148 -9.39 18.82 3.77
C VAL A 148 -10.40 18.41 4.85
N GLN A 149 -10.93 19.37 5.61
CA GLN A 149 -11.90 19.14 6.69
C GLN A 149 -13.26 18.65 6.17
N GLU A 150 -13.60 18.95 4.91
CA GLU A 150 -14.85 18.51 4.28
C GLU A 150 -14.77 17.10 3.68
N LEU A 151 -13.57 16.55 3.51
CA LEU A 151 -13.35 15.17 3.07
C LEU A 151 -13.37 14.18 4.24
N THR A 152 -13.14 14.67 5.46
CA THR A 152 -13.05 13.88 6.69
C THR A 152 -14.33 13.07 7.01
N PRO A 153 -15.56 13.57 6.74
CA PRO A 153 -16.79 12.79 6.98
C PRO A 153 -16.94 11.57 6.06
N CYS A 154 -16.33 11.60 4.87
CA CYS A 154 -16.44 10.55 3.84
C CYS A 154 -15.37 9.45 3.97
N LEU A 155 -14.43 9.63 4.89
CA LEU A 155 -13.33 8.70 5.15
C LEU A 155 -13.64 7.84 6.38
N PRO A 156 -13.07 6.62 6.47
CA PRO A 156 -13.14 5.81 7.68
C PRO A 156 -12.69 6.61 8.92
N ARG A 157 -13.51 6.62 9.96
CA ARG A 157 -13.09 7.12 11.28
C ARG A 157 -11.99 6.22 11.83
N SER A 158 -11.06 6.78 12.61
CA SER A 158 -9.85 6.09 13.09
C SER A 158 -10.07 4.80 13.89
N GLY A 159 -11.31 4.47 14.27
CA GLY A 159 -11.71 3.22 14.94
C GLY A 159 -12.57 2.25 14.11
N ALA A 160 -12.92 2.58 12.87
CA ALA A 160 -13.73 1.75 11.97
C ALA A 160 -12.89 0.91 11.00
N PHE A 161 -11.61 0.69 11.32
CA PHE A 161 -10.76 -0.23 10.58
C PHE A 161 -11.23 -1.65 10.89
N THR A 162 -12.01 -2.23 10.00
CA THR A 162 -12.44 -3.62 10.09
C THR A 162 -11.21 -4.49 10.23
N ARG A 163 -11.02 -5.07 11.43
CA ARG A 163 -10.13 -6.21 11.59
C ARG A 163 -10.54 -7.25 10.55
N PRO A 164 -9.61 -7.83 9.77
CA PRO A 164 -9.98 -8.92 8.89
C PRO A 164 -10.67 -10.01 9.74
N PRO A 165 -11.77 -10.63 9.25
CA PRO A 165 -12.51 -11.60 10.02
C PRO A 165 -11.59 -12.73 10.48
N GLU A 166 -11.67 -13.07 11.76
CA GLU A 166 -10.75 -13.96 12.48
C GLU A 166 -10.81 -15.44 12.05
N SER A 167 -11.48 -15.75 10.93
CA SER A 167 -11.88 -17.12 10.55
C SER A 167 -10.97 -17.84 9.53
N ARG A 168 -9.76 -17.33 9.24
CA ARG A 168 -8.74 -18.09 8.49
C ARG A 168 -7.36 -17.96 9.12
N ARG A 169 -7.17 -18.49 10.32
CA ARG A 169 -5.85 -18.99 10.73
C ARG A 169 -5.65 -20.34 10.04
N ASP A 170 -4.81 -20.37 9.01
CA ASP A 170 -4.32 -21.63 8.46
C ASP A 170 -3.57 -22.38 9.57
N PRO A 171 -3.93 -23.62 9.92
CA PRO A 171 -3.23 -24.41 10.94
C PRO A 171 -1.76 -24.68 10.63
N ARG A 172 -1.24 -24.24 9.47
CA ARG A 172 0.17 -24.38 9.06
C ARG A 172 1.09 -23.21 9.43
N MET A 173 0.62 -22.16 10.11
CA MET A 173 1.54 -21.15 10.66
C MET A 173 2.26 -21.70 11.90
N VAL A 174 3.44 -22.25 11.64
CA VAL A 174 4.47 -22.70 12.59
C VAL A 174 4.64 -21.69 13.72
N LYS A 175 4.48 -22.16 14.96
CA LYS A 175 4.99 -21.47 16.16
C LYS A 175 6.49 -21.22 15.96
N VAL A 176 6.87 -19.96 15.78
CA VAL A 176 8.27 -19.55 15.96
C VAL A 176 8.55 -19.71 17.47
N PRO A 177 9.52 -20.55 17.87
CA PRO A 177 9.86 -20.65 19.28
C PRO A 177 10.51 -19.33 19.71
N SER A 178 9.97 -18.73 20.76
CA SER A 178 10.67 -17.73 21.54
C SER A 178 11.87 -18.42 22.21
N SER A 179 13.06 -18.12 21.71
CA SER A 179 14.33 -18.49 22.34
C SER A 179 14.83 -17.35 23.23
N PRO A 180 15.66 -17.65 24.24
CA PRO A 180 15.53 -17.18 25.62
C PRO A 180 15.96 -15.73 25.88
#